data_AF-A0A2W5TTK1-F1
#
_entry.id   AF-A0A2W5TTK1-F1
#
_cell.length_a   1.000
_cell.length_b   1.000
_cell.length_c   1.000
_cell.angle_alpha   90.00
_cell.angle_beta   90.00
_cell.angle_gamma   90.00
#
_symmetry.space_group_name_H-M   'P 1'
#
loop_
_entity.id
_entity.type
_entity.pdbx_description
1 polymer ?
#
loop_
_entity_poly.entity_id
_entity_poly.type
_entity_poly.pdbx_seq_one_letter_code
_entity_poly.pdbx_strand_id
1 'polypeptide(L)'
;MVTVAACSRPSEGPQLSTTVIGHCAYTGPNSRLSECKDYLGAWKSADAEKDCTKDLRGTYEGGTTCTPVESETLGACLFGSKPEQNRTWIVSTDTNKCNGARTGCEVFGGGYWDPSPVCGGVNTEIVVLEGMWTRPNRVCTDDGDGGQRCVWNSIHGATLEGRSFRDDAKCDDSRSGRPYYPKDPDARYAMPDPRRSDPAYLAEEAWVRSQINATSCVCCHSSAAPNGEASIFDIDREGSIANQLTDRGIGHGSSLVNSIPLGAFPAAVNNGFIKSDWEHPDYSVFLSTDPLRMKAFWMKEAEHRGLTAESFVGVPDGFGPLSEQLYYKPEACTGNEGISADGLITWGNGRARYVYVMEATAKSPTVFPNLDLPADTLWKLDVPPEAAPLSSGTVRYGQVPEGMTQAWPVAGAPAALTSGKQYYLYVAADQMLYITRCLVTAP
;
A
#
# COMPACT_ATOMS: atom_id res chain seq x y z
N MET A 1 4.00 -16.42 -12.95
CA MET A 1 5.21 -15.87 -12.30
C MET A 1 5.53 -14.56 -12.99
N VAL A 2 5.29 -13.43 -12.33
CA VAL A 2 5.74 -12.12 -12.82
C VAL A 2 7.09 -11.88 -12.17
N THR A 3 8.16 -12.02 -12.94
CA THR A 3 9.49 -11.51 -12.61
C THR A 3 9.52 -10.03 -12.98
N VAL A 4 9.14 -9.15 -12.05
CA VAL A 4 9.58 -7.75 -12.12
C VAL A 4 11.02 -7.69 -11.59
N ALA A 5 11.93 -8.27 -12.38
CA ALA A 5 13.35 -8.42 -12.05
C ALA A 5 14.18 -7.15 -12.33
N ALA A 6 13.55 -6.01 -12.58
CA ALA A 6 14.29 -4.86 -13.07
C ALA A 6 14.80 -3.98 -11.91
N CYS A 7 16.11 -3.82 -11.84
CA CYS A 7 16.81 -2.83 -10.99
C CYS A 7 16.46 -1.38 -11.34
N SER A 8 15.87 -1.16 -12.53
CA SER A 8 15.40 0.12 -13.09
C SER A 8 14.15 -0.12 -13.96
N ARG A 9 13.21 0.83 -14.07
CA ARG A 9 12.01 0.65 -14.93
C ARG A 9 12.34 0.70 -16.43
N PRO A 10 11.61 -0.02 -17.31
CA PRO A 10 11.81 0.05 -18.76
C PRO A 10 11.58 1.46 -19.32
N SER A 11 12.37 1.87 -20.31
CA SER A 11 12.23 3.17 -20.97
C SER A 11 11.05 3.25 -21.94
N GLU A 12 10.60 2.12 -22.49
CA GLU A 12 9.53 2.05 -23.49
C GLU A 12 8.31 1.30 -22.94
N GLY A 13 7.12 1.77 -23.34
CA GLY A 13 5.85 1.17 -22.95
C GLY A 13 5.56 -0.15 -23.68
N PRO A 14 4.69 -1.00 -23.11
CA PRO A 14 4.29 -2.23 -23.78
C PRO A 14 3.48 -1.93 -25.04
N GLN A 15 3.70 -2.72 -26.10
CA GLN A 15 2.80 -2.68 -27.26
C GLN A 15 1.47 -3.33 -26.90
N LEU A 16 0.39 -2.56 -27.03
CA LEU A 16 -0.98 -3.04 -26.83
C LEU A 16 -1.56 -3.61 -28.12
N SER A 17 -2.49 -4.54 -27.97
CA SER A 17 -3.26 -5.16 -29.02
C SER A 17 -4.15 -4.14 -29.73
N THR A 18 -4.31 -4.31 -31.03
CA THR A 18 -5.25 -3.54 -31.85
C THR A 18 -6.66 -4.11 -31.84
N THR A 19 -6.88 -5.28 -31.22
CA THR A 19 -8.21 -5.87 -31.05
C THR A 19 -8.97 -5.10 -29.98
N VAL A 20 -10.04 -4.41 -30.38
CA VAL A 20 -10.89 -3.60 -29.50
C VAL A 20 -12.12 -4.40 -29.08
N ILE A 21 -12.38 -4.46 -27.78
CA ILE A 21 -13.57 -5.11 -27.23
C ILE A 21 -14.63 -4.08 -26.84
N GLY A 22 -14.20 -2.93 -26.31
CA GLY A 22 -15.05 -1.81 -25.92
C GLY A 22 -14.29 -0.84 -25.02
N HIS A 23 -15.01 0.15 -24.50
CA HIS A 23 -14.47 1.08 -23.52
C HIS A 23 -15.43 1.33 -22.35
N CYS A 24 -14.89 1.88 -21.26
CA CYS A 24 -15.63 2.28 -20.07
C CYS A 24 -15.31 3.72 -19.72
N ALA A 25 -16.34 4.57 -19.59
CA ALA A 25 -16.22 5.89 -18.98
C ALA A 25 -16.65 5.82 -17.51
N TYR A 26 -15.79 6.24 -16.58
CA TYR A 26 -16.06 6.15 -15.14
C TYR A 26 -15.28 7.23 -14.37
N THR A 27 -15.54 7.32 -13.06
CA THR A 27 -14.70 8.11 -12.16
C THR A 27 -13.75 7.16 -11.44
N GLY A 28 -12.45 7.36 -11.59
CA GLY A 28 -11.43 6.51 -11.00
C GLY A 28 -11.56 6.43 -9.48
N PRO A 29 -11.65 5.24 -8.87
CA PRO A 29 -11.85 5.12 -7.43
C PRO A 29 -10.66 5.64 -6.62
N ASN A 30 -9.45 5.59 -7.20
CA ASN A 30 -8.22 6.06 -6.57
C ASN A 30 -7.87 7.51 -6.95
N SER A 31 -7.98 7.84 -8.24
CA SER A 31 -7.64 9.18 -8.74
C SER A 31 -8.72 10.23 -8.38
N ARG A 32 -9.98 9.78 -8.24
CA ARG A 32 -11.18 10.63 -8.17
C ARG A 32 -11.34 11.55 -9.40
N LEU A 33 -10.70 11.20 -10.50
CA LEU A 33 -10.76 11.91 -11.78
C LEU A 33 -11.63 11.14 -12.76
N SER A 34 -12.10 11.81 -13.79
CA SER A 34 -12.70 11.14 -14.94
C SER A 34 -11.64 10.25 -15.61
N GLU A 35 -11.98 8.98 -15.79
CA GLU A 35 -11.13 8.00 -16.45
C GLU A 35 -11.88 7.35 -17.61
N CYS A 36 -11.13 6.97 -18.65
CA CYS A 36 -11.65 6.19 -19.75
C CYS A 36 -10.76 4.98 -19.99
N LYS A 37 -11.30 3.77 -19.82
CA LYS A 37 -10.58 2.50 -19.96
C LYS A 37 -10.97 1.80 -21.26
N ASP A 38 -9.99 1.56 -22.13
CA ASP A 38 -10.09 0.66 -23.27
C ASP A 38 -9.90 -0.80 -22.80
N TYR A 39 -10.78 -1.70 -23.26
CA TYR A 39 -10.62 -3.15 -23.15
C TYR A 39 -10.08 -3.70 -24.47
N LEU A 40 -8.88 -4.28 -24.43
CA LEU A 40 -8.12 -4.68 -25.61
C LEU A 40 -7.67 -6.15 -25.56
N GLY A 41 -7.37 -6.73 -26.71
CA GLY A 41 -6.82 -8.08 -26.81
C GLY A 41 -7.88 -9.17 -26.57
N ALA A 42 -7.64 -10.03 -25.58
CA ALA A 42 -8.39 -11.27 -25.37
C ALA A 42 -9.62 -11.15 -24.45
N TRP A 43 -10.02 -9.93 -24.05
CA TRP A 43 -11.22 -9.74 -23.24
C TRP A 43 -12.46 -10.32 -23.93
N LYS A 44 -13.35 -10.94 -23.14
CA LYS A 44 -14.71 -11.23 -23.61
C LYS A 44 -15.59 -10.01 -23.35
N SER A 45 -16.47 -9.67 -24.29
CA SER A 45 -17.35 -8.49 -24.17
C SER A 45 -18.20 -8.51 -22.89
N ALA A 46 -18.72 -9.66 -22.48
CA ALA A 46 -19.49 -9.79 -21.25
C ALA A 46 -18.65 -9.54 -19.98
N ASP A 47 -17.38 -9.94 -19.99
CA ASP A 47 -16.47 -9.72 -18.85
C ASP A 47 -16.03 -8.25 -18.79
N ALA A 48 -15.79 -7.62 -19.94
CA ALA A 48 -15.49 -6.19 -20.04
C ALA A 48 -16.67 -5.30 -19.58
N GLU A 49 -17.89 -5.63 -20.02
CA GLU A 49 -19.10 -4.94 -19.59
C GLU A 49 -19.33 -5.09 -18.08
N LYS A 50 -19.11 -6.28 -17.54
CA LYS A 50 -19.22 -6.54 -16.11
C LYS A 50 -18.18 -5.73 -15.32
N ASP A 51 -16.91 -5.76 -15.72
CA ASP A 51 -15.86 -4.97 -15.08
C ASP A 51 -16.22 -3.48 -15.08
N CYS A 52 -16.67 -2.96 -16.22
CA CYS A 52 -17.06 -1.55 -16.32
C CYS A 52 -18.27 -1.20 -15.44
N THR A 53 -19.38 -1.94 -15.57
CA THR A 53 -20.65 -1.54 -14.97
C THR A 53 -20.79 -1.94 -13.50
N LYS A 54 -20.09 -3.00 -13.07
CA LYS A 54 -20.14 -3.51 -11.68
C LYS A 54 -18.96 -3.05 -10.88
N ASP A 55 -17.74 -3.30 -11.37
CA ASP A 55 -16.53 -3.08 -10.57
C ASP A 55 -16.10 -1.60 -10.61
N LEU A 56 -16.21 -0.95 -11.77
CA LEU A 56 -15.87 0.48 -11.95
C LEU A 56 -17.08 1.41 -11.84
N ARG A 57 -18.30 0.88 -11.80
CA ARG A 57 -19.58 1.63 -11.78
C ARG A 57 -19.65 2.68 -12.91
N GLY A 58 -19.12 2.33 -14.08
CA GLY A 58 -19.04 3.18 -15.27
C GLY A 58 -20.13 2.92 -16.30
N THR A 59 -19.97 3.58 -17.44
CA THR A 59 -20.78 3.38 -18.65
C THR A 59 -19.95 2.63 -19.69
N TYR A 60 -20.43 1.44 -20.09
CA TYR A 60 -19.77 0.58 -21.06
C TYR A 60 -20.28 0.83 -22.47
N GLU A 61 -19.38 0.87 -23.45
CA GLU A 61 -19.70 0.88 -24.87
C GLU A 61 -18.87 -0.16 -25.62
N GLY A 62 -19.54 -1.11 -26.29
CA GLY A 62 -18.87 -2.21 -26.98
C GLY A 62 -18.31 -1.81 -28.36
N GLY A 63 -17.16 -2.38 -28.72
CA GLY A 63 -16.55 -2.23 -30.05
C GLY A 63 -15.91 -0.87 -30.34
N THR A 64 -15.90 0.05 -29.38
CA THR A 64 -15.29 1.38 -29.52
C THR A 64 -14.12 1.57 -28.56
N THR A 65 -13.31 2.60 -28.81
CA THR A 65 -12.22 3.01 -27.92
C THR A 65 -12.50 4.39 -27.36
N CYS A 66 -11.89 4.69 -26.22
CA CYS A 66 -11.75 6.01 -25.68
C CYS A 66 -11.14 6.96 -26.74
N THR A 67 -11.72 8.15 -26.84
CA THR A 67 -11.25 9.22 -27.71
C THR A 67 -10.86 10.45 -26.88
N PRO A 68 -9.83 10.32 -26.03
CA PRO A 68 -9.39 11.42 -25.17
C PRO A 68 -8.88 12.59 -26.00
N VAL A 69 -9.19 13.80 -25.57
CA VAL A 69 -8.55 15.00 -26.11
C VAL A 69 -7.20 15.14 -25.41
N GLU A 70 -6.10 15.11 -26.17
CA GLU A 70 -4.73 15.09 -25.63
C GLU A 70 -4.44 16.29 -24.71
N SER A 71 -4.97 17.48 -25.05
CA SER A 71 -4.85 18.69 -24.22
C SER A 71 -5.67 18.65 -22.93
N GLU A 72 -6.55 17.66 -22.76
CA GLU A 72 -7.45 17.50 -21.60
C GLU A 72 -7.15 16.23 -20.81
N THR A 73 -6.03 15.57 -21.11
CA THR A 73 -5.67 14.28 -20.53
C THR A 73 -4.28 14.37 -19.94
N LEU A 74 -4.06 13.79 -18.77
CA LEU A 74 -2.73 13.76 -18.12
C LEU A 74 -1.82 12.70 -18.75
N GLY A 75 -2.40 11.62 -19.27
CA GLY A 75 -1.71 10.49 -19.86
C GLY A 75 -2.55 9.22 -19.81
N ALA A 76 -1.92 8.10 -20.14
CA ALA A 76 -2.51 6.78 -20.11
C ALA A 76 -1.72 5.80 -19.24
N CYS A 77 -2.43 4.91 -18.57
CA CYS A 77 -1.86 3.73 -17.94
C CYS A 77 -2.04 2.50 -18.84
N LEU A 78 -0.93 1.86 -19.21
CA LEU A 78 -0.90 0.75 -20.17
C LEU A 78 -0.68 -0.58 -19.46
N PHE A 79 -1.54 -1.56 -19.71
CA PHE A 79 -1.48 -2.92 -19.18
C PHE A 79 -1.39 -3.92 -20.32
N GLY A 80 -0.17 -4.24 -20.75
CA GLY A 80 0.09 -5.11 -21.92
C GLY A 80 0.61 -6.51 -21.60
N SER A 81 0.90 -6.84 -20.33
CA SER A 81 1.61 -8.08 -19.95
C SER A 81 0.74 -9.34 -19.97
N LYS A 82 -0.57 -9.20 -20.18
CA LYS A 82 -1.55 -10.30 -20.24
C LYS A 82 -2.25 -10.31 -21.60
N PRO A 83 -2.91 -11.42 -21.99
CA PRO A 83 -3.76 -11.44 -23.18
C PRO A 83 -4.92 -10.45 -23.09
N GLU A 84 -5.57 -10.34 -21.92
CA GLU A 84 -6.54 -9.30 -21.60
C GLU A 84 -5.80 -8.02 -21.23
N GLN A 85 -5.82 -7.05 -22.15
CA GLN A 85 -5.04 -5.82 -22.06
C GLN A 85 -5.95 -4.64 -21.78
N ASN A 86 -5.41 -3.61 -21.14
CA ASN A 86 -6.14 -2.37 -20.87
C ASN A 86 -5.29 -1.15 -21.19
N ARG A 87 -5.95 -0.07 -21.60
CA ARG A 87 -5.38 1.28 -21.61
C ARG A 87 -6.34 2.20 -20.87
N THR A 88 -5.86 2.87 -19.82
CA THR A 88 -6.71 3.76 -19.01
C THR A 88 -6.23 5.20 -19.12
N TRP A 89 -7.04 6.05 -19.73
CA TRP A 89 -6.79 7.48 -19.87
C TRP A 89 -7.27 8.22 -18.62
N ILE A 90 -6.46 9.14 -18.11
CA ILE A 90 -6.80 9.98 -16.96
C ILE A 90 -7.11 11.39 -17.47
N VAL A 91 -8.40 11.73 -17.49
CA VAL A 91 -8.94 12.96 -18.09
C VAL A 91 -8.91 14.08 -17.04
N SER A 92 -7.95 14.97 -17.16
CA SER A 92 -7.77 16.17 -16.35
C SER A 92 -6.70 17.07 -16.97
N THR A 93 -6.76 18.36 -16.68
CA THR A 93 -5.74 19.37 -17.02
C THR A 93 -4.92 19.82 -15.81
N ASP A 94 -5.24 19.32 -14.61
CA ASP A 94 -4.52 19.67 -13.38
C ASP A 94 -3.17 18.97 -13.33
N THR A 95 -2.11 19.70 -13.69
CA THR A 95 -0.73 19.19 -13.73
C THR A 95 -0.22 18.74 -12.36
N ASN A 96 -0.81 19.21 -11.26
CA ASN A 96 -0.47 18.74 -9.92
C ASN A 96 -0.85 17.26 -9.71
N LYS A 97 -1.73 16.71 -10.55
CA LYS A 97 -2.16 15.31 -10.50
C LYS A 97 -1.27 14.35 -11.30
N CYS A 98 -0.34 14.84 -12.11
CA CYS A 98 0.53 14.00 -12.95
C CYS A 98 1.29 12.93 -12.15
N ASN A 99 1.89 13.31 -11.03
CA ASN A 99 2.65 12.38 -10.18
C ASN A 99 1.73 11.35 -9.51
N GLY A 100 0.55 11.76 -9.05
CA GLY A 100 -0.44 10.85 -8.46
C GLY A 100 -0.97 9.85 -9.48
N ALA A 101 -1.28 10.31 -10.69
CA ALA A 101 -1.70 9.50 -11.83
C ALA A 101 -0.65 8.45 -12.21
N ARG A 102 0.61 8.88 -12.35
CA ARG A 102 1.75 8.00 -12.60
C ARG A 102 1.92 6.95 -11.50
N THR A 103 1.93 7.39 -10.23
CA THR A 103 2.07 6.48 -9.08
C THR A 103 0.92 5.46 -9.02
N GLY A 104 -0.32 5.91 -9.25
CA GLY A 104 -1.49 5.06 -9.40
C GLY A 104 -1.28 3.98 -10.47
N CYS A 105 -0.78 4.37 -11.63
CA CYS A 105 -0.49 3.47 -12.72
C CYS A 105 0.63 2.47 -12.42
N GLU A 106 1.82 2.99 -12.12
CA GLU A 106 3.06 2.19 -12.10
C GLU A 106 3.23 1.38 -10.82
N VAL A 107 2.69 1.85 -9.69
CA VAL A 107 2.90 1.20 -8.38
C VAL A 107 1.69 0.42 -7.92
N PHE A 108 0.50 1.00 -8.04
CA PHE A 108 -0.72 0.33 -7.58
C PHE A 108 -1.38 -0.50 -8.67
N GLY A 109 -1.35 -0.02 -9.91
CA GLY A 109 -1.83 -0.78 -11.06
C GLY A 109 -0.83 -1.83 -11.54
N GLY A 110 0.47 -1.53 -11.49
CA GLY A 110 1.52 -2.33 -12.14
C GLY A 110 1.57 -2.14 -13.66
N GLY A 111 1.05 -1.02 -14.16
CA GLY A 111 1.08 -0.65 -15.58
C GLY A 111 2.30 0.20 -15.94
N TYR A 112 2.38 0.59 -17.21
CA TYR A 112 3.33 1.59 -17.69
C TYR A 112 2.63 2.94 -17.83
N TRP A 113 3.20 4.01 -17.28
CA TRP A 113 2.67 5.36 -17.43
C TRP A 113 3.19 6.01 -18.71
N ASP A 114 2.25 6.35 -19.59
CA ASP A 114 2.47 7.05 -20.85
C ASP A 114 1.94 8.50 -20.73
N PRO A 115 2.78 9.47 -20.31
CA PRO A 115 2.34 10.83 -20.03
C PRO A 115 1.96 11.57 -21.32
N SER A 116 0.90 12.36 -21.26
CA SER A 116 0.58 13.32 -22.32
C SER A 116 1.50 14.55 -22.23
N PRO A 117 1.46 15.47 -23.22
CA PRO A 117 2.12 16.76 -23.14
C PRO A 117 1.74 17.60 -21.91
N VAL A 118 0.52 17.44 -21.37
CA VAL A 118 0.09 18.12 -20.13
C VAL A 118 1.00 17.75 -18.96
N CYS A 119 1.45 16.50 -18.90
CA CYS A 119 2.42 16.01 -17.93
C CYS A 119 3.86 15.99 -18.46
N GLY A 120 4.16 16.82 -19.47
CA GLY A 120 5.50 16.98 -20.03
C GLY A 120 5.86 16.01 -21.16
N GLY A 121 4.99 15.04 -21.50
CA GLY A 121 5.14 14.14 -22.66
C GLY A 121 6.28 13.14 -22.56
N VAL A 122 7.00 13.10 -21.44
CA VAL A 122 8.09 12.17 -21.17
C VAL A 122 8.01 11.67 -19.74
N ASN A 123 8.26 10.38 -19.54
CA ASN A 123 8.22 9.76 -18.23
C ASN A 123 9.52 10.10 -17.45
N THR A 124 9.67 11.36 -17.04
CA THR A 124 10.92 11.90 -16.47
C THR A 124 10.82 12.13 -14.97
N GLU A 125 11.77 11.54 -14.23
CA GLU A 125 12.00 11.69 -12.79
C GLU A 125 10.87 11.19 -11.86
N ILE A 126 11.14 10.18 -11.03
CA ILE A 126 10.20 9.78 -9.95
C ILE A 126 10.34 10.78 -8.79
N VAL A 127 9.28 11.53 -8.48
CA VAL A 127 9.30 12.53 -7.41
C VAL A 127 7.94 12.65 -6.72
N VAL A 128 7.95 12.83 -5.40
CA VAL A 128 6.76 13.12 -4.59
C VAL A 128 6.89 14.50 -3.96
N LEU A 129 6.09 15.44 -4.46
CA LEU A 129 6.08 16.84 -4.01
C LEU A 129 4.95 17.14 -3.02
N GLU A 130 3.87 16.38 -3.06
CA GLU A 130 2.68 16.55 -2.22
C GLU A 130 2.16 15.20 -1.75
N GLY A 131 1.38 15.20 -0.66
CA GLY A 131 0.71 14.00 -0.16
C GLY A 131 1.68 12.89 0.29
N MET A 132 2.90 13.26 0.69
CA MET A 132 3.89 12.30 1.18
C MET A 132 3.39 11.56 2.42
N TRP A 133 3.83 10.31 2.57
CA TRP A 133 3.58 9.55 3.78
C TRP A 133 4.21 10.24 4.99
N THR A 134 3.40 10.37 6.02
CA THR A 134 3.83 10.90 7.30
C THR A 134 4.18 9.73 8.23
N ARG A 135 5.29 9.87 8.96
CA ARG A 135 5.63 8.94 10.04
C ARG A 135 4.47 8.90 11.06
N PRO A 136 4.18 7.72 11.64
CA PRO A 136 3.26 7.65 12.77
C PRO A 136 3.68 8.59 13.90
N ASN A 137 2.75 9.43 14.35
CA ASN A 137 2.92 10.27 15.53
C ASN A 137 1.98 9.81 16.64
N ARG A 138 2.49 9.78 17.87
CA ARG A 138 1.70 9.43 19.05
C ARG A 138 1.04 10.71 19.57
N VAL A 139 -0.27 10.72 19.65
CA VAL A 139 -1.07 11.82 20.22
C VAL A 139 -1.58 11.38 21.58
N CYS A 140 -1.29 12.18 22.61
CA CYS A 140 -1.75 11.96 23.96
C CYS A 140 -2.82 12.99 24.32
N THR A 141 -3.95 12.52 24.86
CA THR A 141 -5.03 13.35 25.38
C THR A 141 -5.23 13.06 26.85
N ASP A 142 -5.53 14.10 27.64
CA ASP A 142 -5.79 13.91 29.06
C ASP A 142 -7.05 13.07 29.27
N ASP A 143 -7.00 12.18 30.24
CA ASP A 143 -8.06 11.21 30.45
C ASP A 143 -9.16 11.64 31.41
N GLY A 144 -8.97 12.76 32.10
CA GLY A 144 -9.88 13.32 33.10
C GLY A 144 -9.53 12.95 34.54
N ASP A 145 -8.72 11.91 34.74
CA ASP A 145 -8.34 11.36 36.05
C ASP A 145 -6.85 11.60 36.38
N GLY A 146 -6.20 12.51 35.65
CA GLY A 146 -4.78 12.83 35.80
C GLY A 146 -3.85 11.89 35.04
N GLY A 147 -4.39 10.98 34.23
CA GLY A 147 -3.64 10.17 33.27
C GLY A 147 -3.73 10.71 31.85
N GLN A 148 -3.01 10.05 30.94
CA GLN A 148 -3.01 10.36 29.52
C GLN A 148 -3.34 9.12 28.70
N ARG A 149 -4.27 9.27 27.76
CA ARG A 149 -4.54 8.28 26.70
C ARG A 149 -3.71 8.64 25.50
N CYS A 150 -2.80 7.75 25.11
CA CYS A 150 -1.94 7.97 23.97
C CYS A 150 -2.23 6.97 22.84
N VAL A 151 -2.52 7.49 21.65
CA VAL A 151 -2.87 6.73 20.46
C VAL A 151 -1.92 7.08 19.32
N TRP A 152 -1.58 6.11 18.48
CA TRP A 152 -0.83 6.37 17.25
C TRP A 152 -1.77 6.83 16.14
N ASN A 153 -1.56 8.04 15.61
CA ASN A 153 -2.19 8.49 14.37
C ASN A 153 -1.52 7.76 13.19
N SER A 154 -1.98 6.54 12.95
CA SER A 154 -1.47 5.63 11.93
C SER A 154 -2.55 4.60 11.60
N ILE A 155 -2.45 3.96 10.43
CA ILE A 155 -3.30 2.84 10.02
C ILE A 155 -3.04 1.54 10.82
N HIS A 156 -2.11 1.56 11.77
CA HIS A 156 -1.82 0.47 12.71
C HIS A 156 -2.09 0.82 14.17
N GLY A 157 -2.59 2.03 14.45
CA GLY A 157 -2.84 2.48 15.81
C GLY A 157 -4.09 1.86 16.43
N ALA A 158 -4.08 1.72 17.75
CA ALA A 158 -5.25 1.38 18.54
C ALA A 158 -5.39 2.30 19.75
N THR A 159 -6.63 2.57 20.14
CA THR A 159 -6.96 3.15 21.45
C THR A 159 -7.17 2.05 22.49
N LEU A 160 -7.64 2.40 23.69
CA LEU A 160 -7.98 1.45 24.74
C LEU A 160 -9.19 0.58 24.35
N GLU A 161 -9.19 -0.68 24.80
CA GLU A 161 -10.31 -1.59 24.60
C GLU A 161 -11.63 -0.99 25.13
N GLY A 162 -12.71 -1.16 24.36
CA GLY A 162 -14.03 -0.62 24.68
C GLY A 162 -14.27 0.83 24.23
N ARG A 163 -13.26 1.51 23.67
CA ARG A 163 -13.41 2.86 23.07
C ARG A 163 -13.51 2.79 21.55
N SER A 164 -13.86 3.91 20.91
CA SER A 164 -13.70 4.07 19.45
C SER A 164 -12.40 4.79 19.14
N PHE A 165 -11.63 4.28 18.19
CA PHE A 165 -10.43 4.97 17.69
C PHE A 165 -10.75 6.37 17.16
N ARG A 166 -11.95 6.57 16.60
CA ARG A 166 -12.42 7.86 16.06
C ARG A 166 -12.54 8.96 17.11
N ASP A 167 -12.66 8.59 18.38
CA ASP A 167 -12.78 9.54 19.48
C ASP A 167 -11.41 10.04 19.96
N ASP A 168 -10.36 9.25 19.74
CA ASP A 168 -9.03 9.49 20.32
C ASP A 168 -7.96 9.80 19.25
N ALA A 169 -8.27 9.69 17.96
CA ALA A 169 -7.35 9.91 16.85
C ALA A 169 -8.04 10.52 15.62
N LYS A 170 -7.25 11.13 14.72
CA LYS A 170 -7.75 11.73 13.49
C LYS A 170 -7.64 10.75 12.33
N CYS A 171 -8.78 10.34 11.78
CA CYS A 171 -8.81 9.39 10.67
C CYS A 171 -8.18 9.91 9.37
N ASP A 172 -8.08 11.22 9.16
CA ASP A 172 -7.37 11.77 8.01
C ASP A 172 -5.86 11.50 8.11
N ASP A 173 -5.29 11.74 9.30
CA ASP A 173 -3.88 11.46 9.58
C ASP A 173 -3.59 9.95 9.46
N SER A 174 -4.46 9.09 10.03
CA SER A 174 -4.27 7.63 9.91
C SER A 174 -4.32 7.12 8.47
N ARG A 175 -5.01 7.81 7.57
CA ARG A 175 -5.16 7.42 6.15
C ARG A 175 -4.06 7.98 5.25
N SER A 176 -3.22 8.90 5.74
CA SER A 176 -2.07 9.40 4.97
C SER A 176 -1.14 8.25 4.54
N GLY A 177 -0.96 7.26 5.41
CA GLY A 177 -0.12 6.08 5.18
C GLY A 177 -0.78 4.96 4.37
N ARG A 178 -2.04 5.08 3.93
CA ARG A 178 -2.70 4.10 3.05
C ARG A 178 -3.95 4.73 2.43
N PRO A 179 -3.92 5.11 1.14
CA PRO A 179 -5.07 5.73 0.49
C PRO A 179 -6.32 4.87 0.65
N TYR A 180 -7.38 5.51 1.13
CA TYR A 180 -8.70 4.91 1.22
C TYR A 180 -9.41 4.99 -0.14
N TYR A 181 -10.05 3.91 -0.54
CA TYR A 181 -11.02 3.90 -1.63
C TYR A 181 -12.26 3.08 -1.21
N PRO A 182 -13.48 3.51 -1.58
CA PRO A 182 -14.68 2.76 -1.30
C PRO A 182 -14.69 1.45 -2.08
N LYS A 183 -15.13 0.38 -1.44
CA LYS A 183 -15.26 -0.92 -2.09
C LYS A 183 -16.43 -1.68 -1.49
N ASP A 184 -17.28 -2.21 -2.35
CA ASP A 184 -18.41 -3.02 -1.91
C ASP A 184 -17.96 -4.27 -1.15
N PRO A 185 -18.74 -4.69 -0.14
CA PRO A 185 -18.50 -5.95 0.53
C PRO A 185 -18.80 -7.15 -0.37
N ASP A 186 -18.36 -8.31 0.08
CA ASP A 186 -18.68 -9.58 -0.56
C ASP A 186 -20.20 -9.77 -0.66
N ALA A 187 -20.70 -10.23 -1.81
CA ALA A 187 -22.13 -10.38 -2.09
C ALA A 187 -22.89 -11.24 -1.06
N ARG A 188 -22.20 -12.09 -0.30
CA ARG A 188 -22.77 -12.83 0.84
C ARG A 188 -23.32 -11.93 1.94
N TYR A 189 -22.96 -10.65 2.00
CA TYR A 189 -23.52 -9.72 2.97
C TYR A 189 -25.06 -9.63 2.89
N ALA A 190 -25.64 -9.88 1.72
CA ALA A 190 -27.09 -9.91 1.50
C ALA A 190 -27.76 -11.23 1.96
N MET A 191 -26.97 -12.24 2.32
CA MET A 191 -27.46 -13.54 2.75
C MET A 191 -27.61 -13.58 4.28
N PRO A 192 -28.74 -14.11 4.81
CA PRO A 192 -28.87 -14.36 6.24
C PRO A 192 -27.78 -15.32 6.74
N ASP A 193 -27.19 -15.01 7.90
CA ASP A 193 -26.28 -15.91 8.60
C ASP A 193 -27.05 -16.67 9.68
N PRO A 194 -27.34 -17.98 9.53
CA PRO A 194 -28.14 -18.73 10.49
C PRO A 194 -27.50 -18.78 11.88
N ARG A 195 -26.17 -18.62 11.98
CA ARG A 195 -25.45 -18.62 13.27
C ARG A 195 -25.76 -17.38 14.11
N ARG A 196 -26.28 -16.31 13.51
CA ARG A 196 -26.74 -15.13 14.24
C ARG A 196 -28.03 -15.36 15.05
N SER A 197 -28.60 -16.56 15.02
CA SER A 197 -29.61 -17.01 15.98
C SER A 197 -29.02 -17.56 17.29
N ASP A 198 -27.71 -17.86 17.31
CA ASP A 198 -26.97 -18.32 18.49
C ASP A 198 -26.47 -17.12 19.32
N PRO A 199 -26.90 -16.97 20.59
CA PRO A 199 -26.42 -15.90 21.47
C PRO A 199 -24.90 -15.91 21.68
N ALA A 200 -24.26 -17.07 21.68
CA ALA A 200 -22.81 -17.17 21.85
C ALA A 200 -22.07 -16.62 20.63
N TYR A 201 -22.55 -16.89 19.42
CA TYR A 201 -21.99 -16.33 18.19
C TYR A 201 -22.16 -14.80 18.17
N LEU A 202 -23.36 -14.29 18.53
CA LEU A 202 -23.61 -12.85 18.58
C LEU A 202 -22.70 -12.13 19.59
N ALA A 203 -22.47 -12.73 20.77
CA ALA A 203 -21.56 -12.16 21.75
C ALA A 203 -20.11 -12.11 21.24
N GLU A 204 -19.66 -13.17 20.55
CA GLU A 204 -18.32 -13.21 19.96
C GLU A 204 -18.17 -12.21 18.82
N GLU A 205 -19.15 -12.12 17.91
CA GLU A 205 -19.14 -11.15 16.82
C GLU A 205 -19.18 -9.70 17.35
N ALA A 206 -19.95 -9.44 18.40
CA ALA A 206 -19.98 -8.13 19.06
C ALA A 206 -18.62 -7.78 19.67
N TRP A 207 -17.94 -8.75 20.29
CA TRP A 207 -16.57 -8.55 20.77
C TRP A 207 -15.60 -8.26 19.61
N VAL A 208 -15.64 -9.01 18.51
CA VAL A 208 -14.82 -8.74 17.31
C VAL A 208 -15.04 -7.33 16.77
N ARG A 209 -16.30 -6.90 16.65
CA ARG A 209 -16.65 -5.53 16.23
C ARG A 209 -16.07 -4.49 17.19
N SER A 210 -16.11 -4.74 18.50
CA SER A 210 -15.54 -3.84 19.51
C SER A 210 -14.02 -3.70 19.40
N GLN A 211 -13.30 -4.80 19.13
CA GLN A 211 -11.85 -4.77 18.91
C GLN A 211 -11.52 -3.95 17.67
N ILE A 212 -12.21 -4.20 16.55
CA ILE A 212 -12.00 -3.43 15.32
C ILE A 212 -12.34 -1.95 15.57
N ASN A 213 -13.41 -1.65 16.32
CA ASN A 213 -13.81 -0.28 16.66
C ASN A 213 -12.75 0.50 17.45
N ALA A 214 -11.98 -0.18 18.30
CA ALA A 214 -10.87 0.42 19.05
C ALA A 214 -9.61 0.65 18.20
N THR A 215 -9.62 0.32 16.90
CA THR A 215 -8.42 0.36 16.04
C THR A 215 -8.63 1.27 14.83
N SER A 216 -7.55 1.74 14.22
CA SER A 216 -7.58 2.59 13.02
C SER A 216 -8.32 1.99 11.82
N CYS A 217 -8.62 0.68 11.83
CA CYS A 217 -9.46 0.03 10.81
C CYS A 217 -10.77 0.79 10.57
N VAL A 218 -11.40 1.36 11.62
CA VAL A 218 -12.67 2.10 11.46
C VAL A 218 -12.58 3.35 10.62
N CYS A 219 -11.38 3.90 10.41
CA CYS A 219 -11.21 5.04 9.52
C CYS A 219 -11.52 4.71 8.05
N CYS A 220 -11.47 3.42 7.68
CA CYS A 220 -11.77 2.93 6.33
C CYS A 220 -12.95 1.95 6.29
N HIS A 221 -13.24 1.28 7.41
CA HIS A 221 -14.17 0.14 7.48
C HIS A 221 -15.41 0.46 8.31
N SER A 222 -15.98 1.65 8.12
CA SER A 222 -17.15 2.10 8.88
C SER A 222 -18.05 2.99 8.02
N SER A 223 -19.32 3.14 8.40
CA SER A 223 -20.24 4.07 7.76
C SER A 223 -19.84 5.54 7.95
N ALA A 224 -18.88 5.83 8.83
CA ALA A 224 -18.29 7.15 9.03
C ALA A 224 -17.07 7.43 8.10
N ALA A 225 -16.67 6.47 7.25
CA ALA A 225 -15.68 6.70 6.21
C ALA A 225 -16.17 7.79 5.22
N PRO A 226 -15.27 8.42 4.42
CA PRO A 226 -15.67 9.51 3.53
C PRO A 226 -16.85 9.14 2.64
N ASN A 227 -17.74 10.11 2.46
CA ASN A 227 -18.97 9.96 1.66
C ASN A 227 -19.91 8.85 2.17
N GLY A 228 -19.70 8.32 3.38
CA GLY A 228 -20.51 7.25 3.95
C GLY A 228 -20.23 5.87 3.35
N GLU A 229 -19.12 5.70 2.63
CA GLU A 229 -18.81 4.46 1.92
C GLU A 229 -17.68 3.70 2.64
N ALA A 230 -17.92 2.50 3.15
CA ALA A 230 -16.84 1.69 3.70
C ALA A 230 -16.00 1.02 2.58
N SER A 231 -14.76 0.68 2.90
CA SER A 231 -13.92 -0.17 2.04
C SER A 231 -14.08 -1.63 2.46
N ILE A 232 -14.48 -2.55 1.59
CA ILE A 232 -14.52 -4.02 1.80
C ILE A 232 -15.52 -4.51 2.85
N PHE A 233 -15.60 -3.90 4.02
CA PHE A 233 -16.55 -4.24 5.08
C PHE A 233 -16.82 -3.01 5.94
N ASP A 234 -17.98 -3.01 6.59
CA ASP A 234 -18.48 -1.93 7.41
C ASP A 234 -18.84 -2.46 8.81
N ILE A 235 -18.14 -1.97 9.83
CA ILE A 235 -18.39 -2.36 11.22
C ILE A 235 -19.69 -1.80 11.80
N ASP A 236 -20.27 -0.77 11.20
CA ASP A 236 -21.50 -0.12 11.66
C ASP A 236 -22.74 -0.76 10.99
N ARG A 237 -22.52 -1.53 9.91
CA ARG A 237 -23.58 -2.21 9.17
C ARG A 237 -24.14 -3.41 9.94
N GLU A 238 -25.48 -3.50 9.96
CA GLU A 238 -26.22 -4.65 10.49
C GLU A 238 -25.90 -5.95 9.75
N GLY A 239 -26.19 -7.08 10.40
CA GLY A 239 -25.94 -8.42 9.85
C GLY A 239 -24.55 -8.96 10.23
N SER A 240 -24.12 -10.01 9.53
CA SER A 240 -22.85 -10.71 9.81
C SER A 240 -21.67 -9.94 9.24
N ILE A 241 -20.71 -9.54 10.08
CA ILE A 241 -19.44 -8.96 9.65
C ILE A 241 -18.64 -9.95 8.81
N ALA A 242 -18.76 -11.24 9.11
CA ALA A 242 -18.08 -12.28 8.36
C ALA A 242 -18.59 -12.34 6.92
N ASN A 243 -19.90 -12.29 6.70
CA ASN A 243 -20.49 -12.30 5.37
C ASN A 243 -20.09 -11.09 4.49
N GLN A 244 -19.62 -9.99 5.09
CA GLN A 244 -19.11 -8.85 4.33
C GLN A 244 -17.71 -9.10 3.74
N LEU A 245 -16.92 -10.01 4.33
CA LEU A 245 -15.57 -10.30 3.89
C LEU A 245 -15.53 -11.35 2.78
N THR A 246 -14.64 -11.14 1.83
CA THR A 246 -14.27 -12.15 0.82
C THR A 246 -13.52 -13.30 1.46
N ASP A 247 -13.37 -14.42 0.76
CA ASP A 247 -12.61 -15.58 1.27
C ASP A 247 -11.15 -15.23 1.56
N ARG A 248 -10.56 -14.32 0.78
CA ARG A 248 -9.24 -13.75 1.09
C ARG A 248 -9.24 -12.94 2.38
N GLY A 249 -10.29 -12.14 2.62
CA GLY A 249 -10.47 -11.41 3.88
C GLY A 249 -10.55 -12.36 5.07
N ILE A 250 -11.28 -13.47 4.93
CA ILE A 250 -11.31 -14.54 5.94
C ILE A 250 -9.94 -15.20 6.09
N GLY A 251 -9.23 -15.48 4.99
CA GLY A 251 -7.88 -16.04 5.01
C GLY A 251 -6.90 -15.18 5.79
N HIS A 252 -6.97 -13.85 5.65
CA HIS A 252 -6.18 -12.92 6.49
C HIS A 252 -6.64 -12.90 7.95
N GLY A 253 -7.96 -12.92 8.19
CA GLY A 253 -8.53 -12.94 9.53
C GLY A 253 -8.14 -14.20 10.31
N SER A 254 -8.11 -15.34 9.63
CA SER A 254 -7.84 -16.67 10.18
C SER A 254 -6.35 -17.05 10.15
N SER A 255 -5.51 -16.20 9.55
CA SER A 255 -4.08 -16.44 9.32
C SER A 255 -3.77 -17.61 8.38
N LEU A 256 -4.73 -18.08 7.57
CA LEU A 256 -4.44 -18.96 6.43
C LEU A 256 -3.65 -18.22 5.33
N VAL A 257 -3.77 -16.89 5.30
CA VAL A 257 -2.93 -15.99 4.51
C VAL A 257 -2.25 -15.00 5.46
N ASN A 258 -0.92 -14.94 5.41
CA ASN A 258 -0.14 -14.07 6.28
C ASN A 258 -0.36 -12.59 5.94
N SER A 259 -0.36 -11.71 6.95
CA SER A 259 -0.58 -10.26 6.77
C SER A 259 0.57 -9.37 7.26
N ILE A 260 1.75 -9.96 7.51
CA ILE A 260 2.99 -9.26 7.86
C ILE A 260 3.30 -8.09 6.93
N PRO A 261 3.11 -8.17 5.59
CA PRO A 261 3.41 -7.04 4.71
C PRO A 261 2.74 -5.73 5.09
N LEU A 262 1.67 -5.76 5.89
CA LEU A 262 1.02 -4.57 6.41
C LEU A 262 1.81 -3.85 7.51
N GLY A 263 2.75 -4.50 8.21
CA GLY A 263 3.40 -3.95 9.39
C GLY A 263 2.48 -3.90 10.62
N ALA A 264 3.06 -3.80 11.82
CA ALA A 264 2.36 -3.75 13.10
C ALA A 264 3.19 -3.06 14.19
N PHE A 265 2.53 -2.35 15.11
CA PHE A 265 3.15 -1.96 16.37
C PHE A 265 3.15 -3.16 17.34
N PRO A 266 4.17 -3.30 18.21
CA PRO A 266 4.11 -4.27 19.30
C PRO A 266 3.05 -3.86 20.33
N ALA A 267 2.41 -4.84 20.97
CA ALA A 267 1.32 -4.63 21.93
C ALA A 267 1.68 -3.62 23.05
N ALA A 268 2.93 -3.66 23.53
CA ALA A 268 3.42 -2.83 24.62
C ALA A 268 3.33 -1.32 24.35
N VAL A 269 3.34 -0.89 23.08
CA VAL A 269 3.24 0.53 22.70
C VAL A 269 1.93 0.87 22.01
N ASN A 270 1.03 -0.10 21.85
CA ASN A 270 -0.22 0.02 21.11
C ASN A 270 -1.43 -0.40 21.95
N ASN A 271 -1.41 -0.04 23.23
CA ASN A 271 -2.53 -0.25 24.17
C ASN A 271 -2.96 -1.72 24.30
N GLY A 272 -2.01 -2.65 24.19
CA GLY A 272 -2.27 -4.09 24.25
C GLY A 272 -2.71 -4.72 22.92
N PHE A 273 -2.99 -3.92 21.89
CA PHE A 273 -3.41 -4.42 20.58
C PHE A 273 -2.23 -4.85 19.72
N ILE A 274 -2.36 -6.03 19.11
CA ILE A 274 -1.39 -6.58 18.16
C ILE A 274 -2.11 -7.37 17.06
N LYS A 275 -1.41 -7.60 15.96
CA LYS A 275 -1.82 -8.43 14.82
C LYS A 275 -0.60 -9.14 14.25
N SER A 276 -0.74 -9.85 13.13
CA SER A 276 0.37 -10.53 12.45
C SER A 276 1.62 -9.64 12.28
N ASP A 277 2.76 -10.16 12.74
CA ASP A 277 4.09 -9.59 12.55
C ASP A 277 5.16 -10.71 12.43
N TRP A 278 6.44 -10.37 12.46
CA TRP A 278 7.51 -11.37 12.32
C TRP A 278 7.65 -12.31 13.52
N GLU A 279 7.32 -11.85 14.72
CA GLU A 279 7.39 -12.66 15.95
C GLU A 279 6.13 -13.52 16.12
N HIS A 280 5.02 -13.06 15.55
CA HIS A 280 3.70 -13.66 15.60
C HIS A 280 3.08 -13.77 14.20
N PRO A 281 3.71 -14.55 13.28
CA PRO A 281 3.27 -14.65 11.89
C PRO A 281 1.89 -15.30 11.73
N ASP A 282 1.42 -15.98 12.77
CA ASP A 282 0.19 -16.76 12.78
C ASP A 282 -1.01 -16.00 13.36
N TYR A 283 -0.86 -14.72 13.69
CA TYR A 283 -1.96 -13.89 14.19
C TYR A 283 -2.87 -13.36 13.07
N SER A 284 -4.08 -12.96 13.45
CA SER A 284 -5.04 -12.32 12.56
C SER A 284 -4.50 -11.02 11.97
N VAL A 285 -5.03 -10.59 10.83
CA VAL A 285 -4.83 -9.23 10.29
C VAL A 285 -5.50 -8.15 11.14
N PHE A 286 -6.55 -8.50 11.88
CA PHE A 286 -7.28 -7.57 12.72
C PHE A 286 -6.55 -7.39 14.05
N LEU A 287 -6.29 -6.12 14.41
CA LEU A 287 -5.72 -5.77 15.71
C LEU A 287 -6.68 -6.19 16.84
N SER A 288 -6.14 -6.81 17.88
CA SER A 288 -6.91 -7.27 19.05
C SER A 288 -6.04 -7.28 20.30
N THR A 289 -6.66 -7.08 21.47
CA THR A 289 -6.02 -7.36 22.78
C THR A 289 -5.91 -8.85 23.08
N ASP A 290 -6.71 -9.68 22.40
CA ASP A 290 -6.61 -11.14 22.39
C ASP A 290 -6.49 -11.64 20.92
N PRO A 291 -5.27 -11.72 20.37
CA PRO A 291 -5.06 -12.04 18.96
C PRO A 291 -5.39 -13.50 18.63
N LEU A 292 -5.29 -14.42 19.60
CA LEU A 292 -5.62 -15.83 19.41
C LEU A 292 -7.13 -16.06 19.40
N ARG A 293 -7.89 -15.37 20.26
CA ARG A 293 -9.36 -15.38 20.20
C ARG A 293 -9.88 -14.77 18.90
N MET A 294 -9.31 -13.64 18.48
CA MET A 294 -9.62 -13.01 17.19
C MET A 294 -9.39 -13.99 16.03
N LYS A 295 -8.22 -14.62 15.96
CA LYS A 295 -7.92 -15.66 14.98
C LYS A 295 -8.92 -16.82 15.03
N ALA A 296 -9.26 -17.30 16.23
CA ALA A 296 -10.18 -18.43 16.40
C ALA A 296 -11.59 -18.14 15.86
N PHE A 297 -12.09 -16.91 16.02
CA PHE A 297 -13.36 -16.49 15.41
C PHE A 297 -13.32 -16.63 13.88
N TRP A 298 -12.26 -16.11 13.24
CA TRP A 298 -12.10 -16.17 11.79
C TRP A 298 -11.77 -17.59 11.27
N MET A 299 -11.08 -18.40 12.06
CA MET A 299 -10.86 -19.82 11.73
C MET A 299 -12.17 -20.60 11.69
N LYS A 300 -13.09 -20.37 12.63
CA LYS A 300 -14.44 -20.97 12.57
C LYS A 300 -15.21 -20.52 11.33
N GLU A 301 -15.00 -19.28 10.88
CA GLU A 301 -15.57 -18.82 9.61
C GLU A 301 -14.94 -19.52 8.41
N ALA A 302 -13.61 -19.70 8.41
CA ALA A 302 -12.92 -20.45 7.37
C ALA A 302 -13.44 -21.89 7.29
N GLU A 303 -13.57 -22.57 8.42
CA GLU A 303 -14.13 -23.92 8.53
C GLU A 303 -15.58 -23.97 8.02
N HIS A 304 -16.42 -23.01 8.41
CA HIS A 304 -17.80 -22.91 7.93
C HIS A 304 -17.89 -22.78 6.40
N ARG A 305 -16.93 -22.07 5.79
CA ARG A 305 -16.82 -21.90 4.33
C ARG A 305 -16.08 -23.04 3.63
N GLY A 306 -15.55 -24.01 4.37
CA GLY A 306 -14.71 -25.08 3.83
C GLY A 306 -13.35 -24.60 3.30
N LEU A 307 -12.84 -23.47 3.80
CA LEU A 307 -11.56 -22.90 3.42
C LEU A 307 -10.43 -23.56 4.22
N THR A 308 -9.36 -23.94 3.53
CA THR A 308 -8.14 -24.52 4.10
C THR A 308 -6.91 -23.75 3.61
N ALA A 309 -5.71 -24.10 4.11
CA ALA A 309 -4.47 -23.50 3.61
C ALA A 309 -4.30 -23.73 2.10
N GLU A 310 -4.72 -24.89 1.60
CA GLU A 310 -4.71 -25.26 0.19
C GLU A 310 -5.57 -24.32 -0.67
N SER A 311 -6.66 -23.76 -0.11
CA SER A 311 -7.52 -22.79 -0.81
C SER A 311 -6.78 -21.51 -1.22
N PHE A 312 -5.63 -21.23 -0.60
CA PHE A 312 -4.85 -20.01 -0.84
C PHE A 312 -3.50 -20.25 -1.51
N VAL A 313 -3.15 -21.49 -1.85
CA VAL A 313 -1.91 -21.79 -2.57
C VAL A 313 -1.94 -21.13 -3.95
N GLY A 314 -0.93 -20.29 -4.24
CA GLY A 314 -0.82 -19.57 -5.50
C GLY A 314 -1.76 -18.37 -5.63
N VAL A 315 -2.59 -18.09 -4.62
CA VAL A 315 -3.43 -16.89 -4.57
C VAL A 315 -2.57 -15.73 -4.03
N PRO A 316 -2.50 -14.59 -4.73
CA PRO A 316 -1.82 -13.40 -4.20
C PRO A 316 -2.45 -12.96 -2.87
N ASP A 317 -1.61 -12.62 -1.90
CA ASP A 317 -2.06 -12.08 -0.60
C ASP A 317 -2.88 -10.79 -0.76
N GLY A 318 -2.71 -10.05 -1.85
CA GLY A 318 -3.47 -8.85 -2.14
C GLY A 318 -2.96 -7.60 -1.42
N PHE A 319 -1.72 -7.60 -0.91
CA PHE A 319 -1.06 -6.39 -0.42
C PHE A 319 -0.20 -5.68 -1.46
N GLY A 320 -0.10 -6.26 -2.67
CA GLY A 320 0.47 -5.63 -3.87
C GLY A 320 1.90 -5.13 -3.63
N PRO A 321 2.17 -3.82 -3.78
CA PRO A 321 3.52 -3.27 -3.69
C PRO A 321 4.18 -3.52 -2.31
N LEU A 322 3.40 -3.75 -1.25
CA LEU A 322 3.96 -4.10 0.05
C LEU A 322 4.66 -5.44 0.06
N SER A 323 3.98 -6.47 -0.45
CA SER A 323 4.54 -7.82 -0.52
C SER A 323 5.65 -7.89 -1.54
N GLU A 324 5.47 -7.24 -2.70
CA GLU A 324 6.52 -7.15 -3.72
C GLU A 324 7.79 -6.54 -3.14
N GLN A 325 7.67 -5.43 -2.40
CA GLN A 325 8.81 -4.79 -1.79
C GLN A 325 9.38 -5.65 -0.64
N LEU A 326 8.56 -6.20 0.26
CA LEU A 326 9.03 -6.98 1.41
C LEU A 326 9.85 -8.20 0.99
N TYR A 327 9.42 -8.87 -0.07
CA TYR A 327 10.02 -10.11 -0.54
C TYR A 327 11.02 -9.89 -1.70
N TYR A 328 11.25 -8.63 -2.10
CA TYR A 328 12.23 -8.30 -3.12
C TYR A 328 13.63 -8.73 -2.68
N LYS A 329 14.34 -9.41 -3.58
CA LYS A 329 15.75 -9.77 -3.41
C LYS A 329 16.58 -8.86 -4.32
N PRO A 330 17.50 -8.05 -3.77
CA PRO A 330 18.30 -7.15 -4.58
C PRO A 330 19.27 -7.91 -5.46
N GLU A 331 19.41 -7.42 -6.70
CA GLU A 331 20.42 -7.86 -7.66
C GLU A 331 21.45 -6.73 -7.86
N ALA A 332 22.56 -7.01 -8.55
CA ALA A 332 23.57 -5.99 -8.83
C ALA A 332 22.99 -4.83 -9.64
N CYS A 333 23.36 -3.59 -9.27
CA CYS A 333 22.98 -2.42 -10.06
C CYS A 333 23.53 -2.52 -11.49
N THR A 334 22.75 -2.08 -12.47
CA THR A 334 23.10 -2.14 -13.90
C THR A 334 23.39 -0.79 -14.53
N GLY A 335 23.15 0.31 -13.81
CA GLY A 335 23.40 1.68 -14.26
C GLY A 335 24.54 2.35 -13.52
N ASN A 336 24.40 3.66 -13.30
CA ASN A 336 25.39 4.50 -12.61
C ASN A 336 25.12 4.60 -11.09
N GLU A 337 24.24 3.76 -10.56
CA GLU A 337 23.96 3.71 -9.12
C GLU A 337 25.18 3.17 -8.36
N GLY A 338 25.52 3.80 -7.24
CA GLY A 338 26.74 3.46 -6.53
C GLY A 338 27.04 4.36 -5.35
N ILE A 339 28.17 4.05 -4.71
CA ILE A 339 28.79 4.88 -3.67
C ILE A 339 30.24 5.08 -4.11
N SER A 340 30.66 6.33 -4.33
CA SER A 340 32.03 6.66 -4.73
C SER A 340 32.99 6.67 -3.54
N ALA A 341 34.31 6.72 -3.81
CA ALA A 341 35.36 6.66 -2.78
C ALA A 341 35.28 7.78 -1.73
N ASP A 342 34.76 8.94 -2.11
CA ASP A 342 34.48 10.08 -1.23
C ASP A 342 33.07 10.01 -0.58
N GLY A 343 32.40 8.87 -0.72
CA GLY A 343 31.10 8.55 -0.13
C GLY A 343 29.90 9.11 -0.88
N LEU A 344 30.06 9.75 -2.05
CA LEU A 344 28.94 10.29 -2.81
C LEU A 344 28.02 9.16 -3.29
N ILE A 345 26.72 9.28 -3.00
CA ILE A 345 25.73 8.29 -3.36
C ILE A 345 25.02 8.73 -4.64
N THR A 346 25.01 7.86 -5.64
CA THR A 346 24.27 8.02 -6.88
C THR A 346 23.20 6.94 -7.00
N TRP A 347 22.04 7.32 -7.51
CA TRP A 347 20.90 6.45 -7.78
C TRP A 347 20.22 6.82 -9.10
N GLY A 348 19.18 6.06 -9.45
CA GLY A 348 18.42 6.21 -10.69
C GLY A 348 17.66 7.54 -10.83
N ASN A 349 16.87 7.66 -11.89
CA ASN A 349 16.17 8.91 -12.22
C ASN A 349 14.99 9.21 -11.29
N GLY A 350 15.24 9.91 -10.18
CA GLY A 350 14.23 10.33 -9.22
C GLY A 350 14.79 11.19 -8.08
N ARG A 351 13.91 11.83 -7.30
CA ARG A 351 14.29 12.57 -6.08
C ARG A 351 13.89 11.82 -4.83
N ALA A 352 14.86 11.63 -3.95
CA ALA A 352 14.72 10.81 -2.77
C ALA A 352 14.08 11.56 -1.61
N ARG A 353 13.19 10.89 -0.89
CA ARG A 353 12.80 11.24 0.49
C ARG A 353 13.42 10.29 1.52
N TYR A 354 13.78 9.09 1.10
CA TYR A 354 14.47 8.13 1.95
C TYR A 354 15.68 7.54 1.21
N VAL A 355 16.82 7.54 1.89
CA VAL A 355 18.06 6.92 1.41
C VAL A 355 18.54 5.93 2.45
N TYR A 356 18.75 4.69 2.03
CA TYR A 356 19.20 3.59 2.87
C TYR A 356 20.47 2.98 2.30
N VAL A 357 21.41 2.70 3.19
CA VAL A 357 22.53 1.80 2.91
C VAL A 357 22.48 0.69 3.95
N MET A 358 22.42 -0.54 3.48
CA MET A 358 22.22 -1.72 4.32
C MET A 358 23.20 -2.82 3.91
N GLU A 359 23.35 -3.84 4.76
CA GLU A 359 24.05 -5.06 4.36
C GLU A 359 23.39 -5.69 3.12
N ALA A 360 24.18 -6.35 2.26
CA ALA A 360 23.68 -6.93 1.01
C ALA A 360 22.53 -7.95 1.20
N THR A 361 22.47 -8.58 2.36
CA THR A 361 21.44 -9.56 2.72
C THR A 361 20.25 -8.95 3.47
N ALA A 362 20.28 -7.65 3.75
CA ALA A 362 19.21 -6.97 4.46
C ALA A 362 17.88 -7.09 3.69
N LYS A 363 16.78 -7.14 4.45
CA LYS A 363 15.45 -7.06 3.86
C LYS A 363 15.21 -5.67 3.29
N SER A 364 14.39 -5.62 2.27
CA SER A 364 13.88 -4.37 1.70
C SER A 364 13.02 -3.62 2.71
N PRO A 365 13.22 -2.31 2.91
CA PRO A 365 12.31 -1.47 3.68
C PRO A 365 10.93 -1.47 3.03
N THR A 366 9.87 -1.51 3.83
CA THR A 366 8.48 -1.37 3.36
C THR A 366 7.75 -0.26 4.10
N VAL A 367 7.00 -0.60 5.14
CA VAL A 367 6.01 0.28 5.79
C VAL A 367 6.31 0.50 7.26
N PHE A 368 5.92 1.67 7.76
CA PHE A 368 5.81 1.90 9.19
C PHE A 368 4.83 0.91 9.82
N PRO A 369 4.99 0.58 11.11
CA PRO A 369 5.96 1.14 12.05
C PRO A 369 7.21 0.28 12.28
N ASN A 370 7.25 -0.94 11.74
CA ASN A 370 8.28 -1.93 12.08
C ASN A 370 9.01 -2.51 10.86
N LEU A 371 8.57 -2.19 9.64
CA LEU A 371 9.20 -2.70 8.41
C LEU A 371 9.95 -1.60 7.64
N ASP A 372 9.90 -0.34 8.09
CA ASP A 372 10.59 0.79 7.46
C ASP A 372 12.07 0.88 7.83
N LEU A 373 12.51 0.14 8.85
CA LEU A 373 13.91 0.05 9.29
C LEU A 373 14.27 -1.43 9.49
N PRO A 374 14.59 -2.16 8.41
CA PRO A 374 14.93 -3.57 8.49
C PRO A 374 16.23 -3.79 9.28
N ALA A 375 16.37 -5.00 9.85
CA ALA A 375 17.64 -5.44 10.42
C ALA A 375 18.78 -5.31 9.39
N ASP A 376 20.00 -5.11 9.90
CA ASP A 376 21.20 -4.87 9.10
C ASP A 376 21.20 -3.57 8.27
N THR A 377 20.33 -2.61 8.63
CA THR A 377 20.47 -1.22 8.16
C THR A 377 21.72 -0.61 8.77
N LEU A 378 22.60 -0.06 7.91
CA LEU A 378 23.82 0.62 8.34
C LEU A 378 23.57 2.11 8.47
N TRP A 379 22.80 2.68 7.54
CA TRP A 379 22.48 4.09 7.49
C TRP A 379 21.11 4.33 6.87
N LYS A 380 20.33 5.24 7.46
CA LYS A 380 19.05 5.73 6.93
C LYS A 380 18.99 7.24 7.07
N LEU A 381 18.77 7.92 5.95
CA LEU A 381 18.52 9.35 5.88
C LEU A 381 17.06 9.61 5.48
N ASP A 382 16.42 10.52 6.20
CA ASP A 382 15.05 10.95 5.98
C ASP A 382 15.00 12.43 5.59
N VAL A 383 14.19 12.72 4.58
CA VAL A 383 13.78 14.07 4.19
C VAL A 383 12.42 14.36 4.82
N PRO A 384 12.29 15.41 5.64
CA PRO A 384 11.00 15.72 6.24
C PRO A 384 9.98 16.14 5.16
N PRO A 385 8.67 15.92 5.39
CA PRO A 385 7.61 16.22 4.43
C PRO A 385 7.73 17.62 3.79
N GLU A 386 7.98 18.64 4.61
CA GLU A 386 8.08 20.05 4.26
C GLU A 386 9.35 20.44 3.47
N ALA A 387 10.37 19.59 3.44
CA ALA A 387 11.60 19.85 2.71
C ALA A 387 11.53 19.35 1.25
N ALA A 388 12.36 19.98 0.41
CA ALA A 388 12.53 19.54 -0.97
C ALA A 388 13.22 18.16 -1.02
N PRO A 389 12.75 17.22 -1.86
CA PRO A 389 13.38 15.92 -2.01
C PRO A 389 14.76 16.04 -2.68
N LEU A 390 15.66 15.12 -2.34
CA LEU A 390 17.08 15.16 -2.68
C LEU A 390 17.33 14.66 -4.11
N SER A 391 18.24 15.29 -4.84
CA SER A 391 18.69 14.81 -6.15
C SER A 391 19.83 13.79 -6.04
N SER A 392 19.92 12.87 -7.00
CA SER A 392 21.04 11.92 -7.11
C SER A 392 22.38 12.64 -7.15
N GLY A 393 23.38 12.12 -6.43
CA GLY A 393 24.71 12.74 -6.36
C GLY A 393 24.81 13.98 -5.48
N THR A 394 23.86 14.23 -4.57
CA THR A 394 23.91 15.34 -3.60
C THR A 394 24.17 14.88 -2.16
N VAL A 395 24.10 13.57 -1.91
CA VAL A 395 24.18 12.97 -0.58
C VAL A 395 25.47 12.18 -0.44
N ARG A 396 26.14 12.32 0.70
CA ARG A 396 27.32 11.51 1.06
C ARG A 396 26.99 10.57 2.19
N TYR A 397 27.46 9.33 2.10
CA TYR A 397 27.26 8.31 3.13
C TYR A 397 27.74 8.79 4.51
N GLY A 398 26.86 8.70 5.50
CA GLY A 398 27.13 9.13 6.87
C GLY A 398 27.14 10.64 7.10
N GLN A 399 26.78 11.45 6.10
CA GLN A 399 26.61 12.89 6.25
C GLN A 399 25.14 13.27 6.18
N VAL A 400 24.71 14.15 7.08
CA VAL A 400 23.32 14.61 7.15
C VAL A 400 23.26 16.01 6.54
N PRO A 401 22.63 16.19 5.36
CA PRO A 401 22.41 17.51 4.80
C PRO A 401 21.55 18.39 5.73
N GLU A 402 21.67 19.71 5.59
CA GLU A 402 20.88 20.65 6.38
C GLU A 402 19.37 20.39 6.18
N GLY A 403 18.62 20.42 7.29
CA GLY A 403 17.17 20.17 7.30
C GLY A 403 16.76 18.70 7.16
N MET A 404 17.71 17.77 7.05
CA MET A 404 17.45 16.32 6.98
C MET A 404 17.73 15.64 8.32
N THR A 405 17.27 14.40 8.47
CA THR A 405 17.49 13.61 9.69
C THR A 405 18.18 12.29 9.38
N GLN A 406 19.23 11.95 10.13
CA GLN A 406 19.70 10.58 10.21
C GLN A 406 18.75 9.77 11.10
N ALA A 407 17.93 8.93 10.47
CA ALA A 407 17.04 8.04 11.19
C ALA A 407 17.76 6.80 11.74
N TRP A 408 18.89 6.42 11.13
CA TRP A 408 19.75 5.35 11.64
C TRP A 408 21.22 5.54 11.22
N PRO A 409 22.20 5.28 12.11
CA PRO A 409 22.02 5.03 13.55
C PRO A 409 21.42 6.27 14.24
N VAL A 410 20.68 6.07 15.33
CA VAL A 410 20.01 7.18 16.05
C VAL A 410 21.01 8.22 16.57
N ALA A 411 22.26 7.79 16.83
CA ALA A 411 23.35 8.67 17.20
C ALA A 411 24.68 8.16 16.62
N GLY A 412 25.62 9.09 16.41
CA GLY A 412 26.95 8.79 15.88
C GLY A 412 26.99 8.60 14.37
N ALA A 413 28.18 8.32 13.85
CA ALA A 413 28.37 7.99 12.44
C ALA A 413 27.94 6.53 12.18
N PRO A 414 27.43 6.21 10.97
CA PRO A 414 27.20 4.82 10.58
C PRO A 414 28.52 4.05 10.48
N ALA A 415 28.44 2.72 10.47
CA ALA A 415 29.61 1.86 10.27
C ALA A 415 30.30 2.17 8.93
N ALA A 416 31.63 2.18 8.90
CA ALA A 416 32.38 2.41 7.68
C ALA A 416 32.13 1.28 6.66
N LEU A 417 32.08 1.65 5.38
CA LEU A 417 31.98 0.67 4.29
C LEU A 417 33.34 0.02 4.05
N THR A 418 33.33 -1.29 3.77
CA THR A 418 34.54 -2.06 3.46
C THR A 418 34.71 -2.14 1.95
N SER A 419 35.84 -1.65 1.45
CA SER A 419 36.19 -1.70 0.03
C SER A 419 36.04 -3.11 -0.55
N GLY A 420 35.40 -3.22 -1.71
CA GLY A 420 35.10 -4.48 -2.40
C GLY A 420 33.92 -5.29 -1.83
N LYS A 421 33.33 -4.89 -0.69
CA LYS A 421 32.13 -5.52 -0.14
C LYS A 421 30.87 -4.98 -0.82
N GLN A 422 29.88 -5.85 -1.01
CA GLN A 422 28.56 -5.45 -1.52
C GLN A 422 27.65 -4.95 -0.42
N TYR A 423 26.84 -3.95 -0.76
CA TYR A 423 25.83 -3.34 0.10
C TYR A 423 24.53 -3.16 -0.67
N TYR A 424 23.40 -3.20 0.04
CA TYR A 424 22.11 -2.91 -0.55
C TYR A 424 21.82 -1.41 -0.48
N LEU A 425 21.83 -0.75 -1.64
CA LEU A 425 21.38 0.62 -1.80
C LEU A 425 19.88 0.63 -2.10
N TYR A 426 19.11 1.22 -1.19
CA TYR A 426 17.68 1.43 -1.38
C TYR A 426 17.36 2.93 -1.28
N VAL A 427 16.78 3.47 -2.34
CA VAL A 427 16.42 4.88 -2.43
C VAL A 427 14.97 4.98 -2.87
N ALA A 428 14.19 5.79 -2.18
CA ALA A 428 12.75 5.92 -2.41
C ALA A 428 12.32 7.38 -2.49
N ALA A 429 11.44 7.67 -3.47
CA ALA A 429 10.82 8.98 -3.62
C ALA A 429 9.78 9.26 -2.55
N ASP A 430 9.14 8.20 -2.07
CA ASP A 430 8.34 8.13 -0.85
C ASP A 430 8.13 6.65 -0.51
N GLN A 431 7.39 6.35 0.56
CA GLN A 431 7.16 4.98 0.98
C GLN A 431 6.49 4.13 -0.11
N MET A 432 7.00 2.90 -0.31
CA MET A 432 6.64 1.99 -1.41
C MET A 432 7.01 2.49 -2.83
N LEU A 433 7.52 3.72 -2.99
CA LEU A 433 7.91 4.31 -4.27
C LEU A 433 9.43 4.31 -4.44
N TYR A 434 9.99 3.13 -4.69
CA TYR A 434 11.42 2.99 -4.89
C TYR A 434 11.89 3.65 -6.20
N ILE A 435 13.05 4.32 -6.13
CA ILE A 435 13.81 4.84 -7.27
C ILE A 435 14.92 3.84 -7.63
N THR A 436 15.63 3.34 -6.61
CA THR A 436 16.72 2.38 -6.73
C THR A 436 16.60 1.34 -5.62
N ARG A 437 16.82 0.07 -5.98
CA ARG A 437 16.85 -1.04 -5.03
C ARG A 437 17.79 -2.14 -5.52
N CYS A 438 19.09 -1.96 -5.41
CA CYS A 438 20.08 -2.89 -5.96
C CYS A 438 21.37 -2.97 -5.13
N LEU A 439 22.19 -3.96 -5.41
CA LEU A 439 23.48 -4.18 -4.77
C LEU A 439 24.55 -3.32 -5.43
N VAL A 440 25.25 -2.53 -4.60
CA VAL A 440 26.41 -1.72 -4.98
C VAL A 440 27.67 -2.27 -4.33
N THR A 441 28.81 -2.20 -5.01
CA THR A 441 30.10 -2.56 -4.43
C THR A 441 30.76 -1.31 -3.87
N ALA A 442 31.17 -1.34 -2.60
CA ALA A 442 31.92 -0.24 -2.02
C ALA A 442 33.30 -0.09 -2.71
N PRO A 443 33.74 1.15 -2.94
CA PRO A 443 34.90 1.50 -3.77
C PRO A 443 36.24 1.13 -3.15
#